data_AF-A0AAQ3WPU7-F1
#
_entry.id   AF-A0AAQ3WPU7-F1
#
_cell.length_a   1.000
_cell.length_b   1.000
_cell.length_c   1.000
_cell.angle_alpha   90.00
_cell.angle_beta   90.00
_cell.angle_gamma   90.00
#
_symmetry.space_group_name_H-M   'P 1'
#
loop_
_entity.id
_entity.type
_entity.pdbx_description
1 polymer ?
#
loop_
_entity_poly.entity_id
_entity_poly.type
_entity_poly.pdbx_seq_one_letter_code
_entity_poly.pdbx_strand_id
1 'polypeptide(L)'
;MDASQGVLLSSSLSSLVGGGGGGGAKASASWPELLGSANWDGLLEPLDLTLRRLILLCGDLCQVTYDSFNSDPNSKYSGSCRYSMSTLFARTQFPAAADISPAAYLYATSVESFPGGVMVFSLSREAWSKESNWIGYVAVSTDAAAAATGQRVIYIAWRGTIRTLEWVDVLKPELVDPDVILPEGDPARGQARVMKGWYLIYTSSDERSPFSKYSARDQLLAAVRELVARYKGESLSIVCTGHSLGASLATLSAFDIVVNGVSKVGGADIPVTAVVFGSPQIGNPEFKKRFEELPSLRALRVRNTPDVIPLYPSGLLGFENVGQLLTIDSNKSPYVKHDSTNLGDYHNLQGMLHTVAGWNGKDGEFKLQVNRSVALVNKSSAFLNDDNLVPESWWVERNKGMVIGENGLWELEPPAEENMPVAPVVTGKIVDDDVAATTTITASKETTTTPTEEKKGPAGNYPLAHSLCLDKPSVWQNSDQEYTCNIIDGVAAVPQARSAQRPPAAGVPDHGPAQTTSEATPRHATALY
;
A
#
# COMPACT_ATOMS: atom_id res chain seq x y z
N MET A 1 15.84 21.51 16.19
CA MET A 1 15.38 20.43 15.29
C MET A 1 15.63 19.12 16.01
N ASP A 2 14.66 18.23 16.05
CA ASP A 2 14.86 16.89 16.62
C ASP A 2 15.71 16.05 15.64
N ALA A 3 16.74 15.38 16.16
CA ALA A 3 17.70 14.62 15.37
C ALA A 3 17.25 13.18 15.08
N SER A 4 16.13 12.73 15.67
CA SER A 4 15.58 11.39 15.45
C SER A 4 15.03 11.22 14.01
N GLN A 5 15.90 10.71 13.13
CA GLN A 5 15.45 10.02 11.91
C GLN A 5 14.71 8.74 12.33
N GLY A 6 13.38 8.68 12.16
CA GLY A 6 12.62 7.42 12.10
C GLY A 6 12.29 6.68 13.41
N VAL A 7 12.89 7.00 14.56
CA VAL A 7 12.68 6.24 15.81
C VAL A 7 11.42 6.69 16.56
N LEU A 8 10.29 6.13 16.14
CA LEU A 8 8.96 6.49 16.61
C LEU A 8 8.51 5.78 17.88
N LEU A 9 9.00 4.57 18.14
CA LEU A 9 8.49 3.75 19.25
C LEU A 9 9.43 3.78 20.46
N SER A 10 10.75 3.61 20.28
CA SER A 10 11.67 3.49 21.43
C SER A 10 12.17 4.81 22.04
N SER A 11 12.69 5.77 21.25
CA SER A 11 13.30 7.01 21.80
C SER A 11 12.32 8.16 22.07
N SER A 12 11.23 8.25 21.31
CA SER A 12 10.27 9.36 21.44
C SER A 12 9.35 9.17 22.64
N LEU A 13 8.80 7.96 22.83
CA LEU A 13 7.82 7.67 23.89
C LEU A 13 8.45 7.52 25.29
N SER A 14 9.68 7.02 25.39
CA SER A 14 10.40 6.96 26.67
C SER A 14 10.71 8.36 27.25
N SER A 15 10.90 9.37 26.40
CA SER A 15 11.05 10.77 26.83
C SER A 15 9.76 11.41 27.38
N LEU A 16 8.59 10.80 27.14
CA LEU A 16 7.28 11.34 27.52
C LEU A 16 6.80 10.88 28.91
N VAL A 17 7.56 10.03 29.61
CA VAL A 17 7.18 9.49 30.94
C VAL A 17 8.02 10.09 32.10
N GLY A 18 9.05 10.90 31.82
CA GLY A 18 9.92 11.47 32.87
C GLY A 18 10.52 12.84 32.52
N GLY A 19 9.88 13.92 32.99
CA GLY A 19 10.38 15.28 32.74
C GLY A 19 9.53 16.39 33.35
N GLY A 20 9.46 16.47 34.69
CA GLY A 20 8.81 17.59 35.37
C GLY A 20 9.60 18.89 35.22
N GLY A 21 9.11 19.82 34.38
CA GLY A 21 9.70 21.14 34.16
C GLY A 21 8.66 22.14 33.68
N GLY A 22 8.47 23.24 34.42
CA GLY A 22 7.34 24.14 34.25
C GLY A 22 7.36 24.98 32.96
N GLY A 23 6.29 24.86 32.17
CA GLY A 23 5.99 25.67 30.99
C GLY A 23 4.75 25.08 30.32
N GLY A 24 3.79 25.90 29.88
CA GLY A 24 2.46 25.46 29.42
C GLY A 24 2.47 24.74 28.06
N ALA A 25 3.11 23.59 27.97
CA ALA A 25 3.05 22.71 26.80
C ALA A 25 1.73 21.93 26.77
N LYS A 26 1.09 21.88 25.60
CA LYS A 26 -0.04 20.96 25.33
C LYS A 26 0.47 19.53 25.56
N ALA A 27 -0.23 18.73 26.36
CA ALA A 27 0.14 17.34 26.57
C ALA A 27 0.17 16.59 25.22
N SER A 28 1.13 15.67 25.05
CA SER A 28 1.17 14.83 23.83
C SER A 28 -0.12 14.02 23.73
N ALA A 29 -0.66 13.91 22.52
CA ALA A 29 -1.79 13.04 22.24
C ALA A 29 -1.48 11.60 22.67
N SER A 30 -2.45 10.95 23.31
CA SER A 30 -2.37 9.56 23.73
C SER A 30 -2.52 8.61 22.53
N TRP A 31 -2.07 7.36 22.67
CA TRP A 31 -2.16 6.37 21.60
C TRP A 31 -3.58 6.16 21.04
N PRO A 32 -4.65 6.06 21.86
CA PRO A 32 -6.02 6.01 21.34
C PRO A 32 -6.43 7.25 20.53
N GLU A 33 -6.00 8.46 20.93
CA GLU A 33 -6.30 9.70 20.20
C GLU A 33 -5.55 9.77 18.86
N LEU A 34 -4.29 9.31 18.83
CA LEU A 34 -3.50 9.16 17.60
C LEU A 34 -4.13 8.16 16.62
N LEU A 35 -4.83 7.14 17.13
CA LEU A 35 -5.64 6.19 16.35
C LEU A 35 -7.05 6.70 16.01
N GLY A 36 -7.43 7.90 16.46
CA GLY A 36 -8.68 8.56 16.09
C GLY A 36 -9.87 8.25 17.00
N SER A 37 -9.66 7.83 18.26
CA SER A 37 -10.75 7.59 19.23
C SER A 37 -11.75 8.76 19.28
N ALA A 38 -11.22 9.98 19.35
CA ALA A 38 -11.92 11.27 19.29
C ALA A 38 -11.90 11.92 17.89
N ASN A 39 -11.86 11.13 16.81
CA ASN A 39 -11.83 11.60 15.41
C ASN A 39 -10.71 12.61 15.08
N TRP A 40 -9.58 12.53 15.78
CA TRP A 40 -8.45 13.48 15.68
C TRP A 40 -8.83 14.95 15.95
N ASP A 41 -9.87 15.19 16.74
CA ASP A 41 -10.26 16.54 17.17
C ASP A 41 -9.07 17.26 17.84
N GLY A 42 -8.85 18.52 17.44
CA GLY A 42 -7.71 19.32 17.89
C GLY A 42 -6.30 18.76 17.53
N LEU A 43 -6.17 17.74 16.67
CA LEU A 43 -4.89 17.18 16.23
C LEU A 43 -4.53 17.45 14.75
N LEU A 44 -5.50 17.82 13.91
CA LEU A 44 -5.27 18.06 12.47
C LEU A 44 -4.87 19.50 12.14
N GLU A 45 -5.41 20.49 12.87
CA GLU A 45 -5.14 21.92 12.64
C GLU A 45 -4.89 22.66 13.98
N PRO A 46 -3.63 23.06 14.27
CA PRO A 46 -2.41 22.69 13.57
C PRO A 46 -2.10 21.19 13.72
N LEU A 47 -1.46 20.60 12.70
CA LEU A 47 -1.13 19.18 12.69
C LEU A 47 -0.14 18.83 13.81
N ASP A 48 -0.62 18.06 14.79
CA ASP A 48 0.13 17.57 15.95
C ASP A 48 1.41 16.84 15.55
N LEU A 49 2.48 17.02 16.32
CA LEU A 49 3.80 16.48 15.97
C LEU A 49 3.85 14.95 16.08
N THR A 50 3.17 14.37 17.05
CA THR A 50 3.13 12.91 17.25
C THR A 50 2.24 12.26 16.19
N LEU A 51 1.08 12.86 15.89
CA LEU A 51 0.22 12.41 14.77
C LEU A 51 0.92 12.53 13.42
N ARG A 52 1.63 13.63 13.16
CA ARG A 52 2.45 13.81 11.94
C ARG A 52 3.46 12.67 11.77
N ARG A 53 4.15 12.30 12.86
CA ARG A 53 5.11 11.18 12.85
C ARG A 53 4.41 9.86 12.54
N LEU A 54 3.28 9.54 13.18
CA LEU A 54 2.50 8.34 12.86
C LEU A 54 2.05 8.30 11.38
N ILE A 55 1.57 9.42 10.84
CA ILE A 55 1.22 9.52 9.41
C ILE A 55 2.44 9.23 8.54
N LEU A 56 3.60 9.82 8.83
CA LEU A 56 4.83 9.58 8.07
C LEU A 56 5.27 8.11 8.13
N LEU A 57 5.16 7.45 9.28
CA LEU A 57 5.44 6.02 9.43
C LEU A 57 4.52 5.16 8.55
N CYS A 58 3.21 5.44 8.55
CA CYS A 58 2.26 4.77 7.67
C CYS A 58 2.61 4.97 6.18
N GLY A 59 3.03 6.18 5.82
CA GLY A 59 3.51 6.49 4.47
C GLY A 59 4.82 5.79 4.09
N ASP A 60 5.76 5.68 5.01
CA ASP A 60 7.03 4.98 4.77
C ASP A 60 6.82 3.46 4.69
N LEU A 61 5.89 2.90 5.47
CA LEU A 61 5.41 1.51 5.31
C LEU A 61 4.77 1.27 3.94
N CYS A 62 3.99 2.23 3.42
CA CYS A 62 3.53 2.19 2.03
C CYS A 62 4.70 2.23 1.03
N GLN A 63 5.70 3.09 1.25
CA GLN A 63 6.84 3.23 0.35
C GLN A 63 7.65 1.94 0.22
N VAL A 64 7.81 1.17 1.30
CA VAL A 64 8.44 -0.17 1.26
C VAL A 64 7.82 -1.04 0.15
N THR A 65 6.50 -0.96 -0.07
CA THR A 65 5.82 -1.73 -1.13
C THR A 65 6.17 -1.28 -2.55
N TYR A 66 6.48 0.00 -2.75
CA TYR A 66 6.92 0.53 -4.03
C TYR A 66 8.39 0.21 -4.27
N ASP A 67 9.22 0.39 -3.25
CA ASP A 67 10.66 0.21 -3.32
C ASP A 67 11.06 -1.27 -3.53
N SER A 68 10.27 -2.21 -2.98
CA SER A 68 10.55 -3.65 -3.09
C SER A 68 9.91 -4.35 -4.28
N PHE A 69 9.03 -3.72 -5.05
CA PHE A 69 8.26 -4.42 -6.09
C PHE A 69 9.01 -4.54 -7.43
N ASN A 70 8.95 -5.73 -8.05
CA ASN A 70 9.52 -5.94 -9.38
C ASN A 70 8.49 -5.67 -10.48
N SER A 71 8.55 -4.50 -11.10
CA SER A 71 7.62 -4.07 -12.16
C SER A 71 8.16 -4.20 -13.59
N ASP A 72 9.39 -4.71 -13.78
CA ASP A 72 9.99 -4.86 -15.10
C ASP A 72 9.44 -6.12 -15.80
N PRO A 73 8.62 -5.98 -16.86
CA PRO A 73 7.99 -7.12 -17.51
C PRO A 73 8.98 -8.05 -18.23
N ASN A 74 10.23 -7.63 -18.44
CA ASN A 74 11.29 -8.47 -19.01
C ASN A 74 11.86 -9.45 -17.97
N SER A 75 11.69 -9.16 -16.68
CA SER A 75 12.07 -10.06 -15.59
C SER A 75 11.11 -11.26 -15.53
N LYS A 76 11.65 -12.48 -15.39
CA LYS A 76 10.87 -13.69 -15.05
C LYS A 76 10.08 -13.52 -13.73
N TYR A 77 10.54 -12.62 -12.86
CA TYR A 77 10.01 -12.32 -11.54
C TYR A 77 9.16 -11.03 -11.51
N SER A 78 8.76 -10.50 -12.66
CA SER A 78 7.79 -9.39 -12.76
C SER A 78 6.52 -9.70 -11.99
N GLY A 79 6.14 -8.84 -11.05
CA GLY A 79 4.98 -8.99 -10.16
C GLY A 79 5.30 -9.45 -8.74
N SER A 80 6.55 -9.82 -8.44
CA SER A 80 6.99 -10.27 -7.11
C SER A 80 7.58 -9.14 -6.24
N CYS A 81 7.81 -9.44 -4.96
CA CYS A 81 8.73 -8.67 -4.10
C CYS A 81 10.17 -9.10 -4.40
N ARG A 82 11.11 -8.14 -4.46
CA ARG A 82 12.54 -8.37 -4.70
C ARG A 82 13.28 -8.95 -3.50
N TYR A 83 12.70 -8.86 -2.31
CA TYR A 83 13.38 -9.12 -1.04
C TYR A 83 12.59 -10.10 -0.17
N SER A 84 13.31 -10.92 0.58
CA SER A 84 12.79 -11.81 1.63
C SER A 84 12.18 -11.01 2.78
N MET A 85 11.26 -11.61 3.54
CA MET A 85 10.68 -10.95 4.73
C MET A 85 11.76 -10.51 5.75
N SER A 86 12.85 -11.28 5.89
CA SER A 86 13.95 -10.96 6.80
C SER A 86 14.81 -9.78 6.34
N THR A 87 14.85 -9.49 5.02
CA THR A 87 15.70 -8.43 4.45
C THR A 87 14.92 -7.20 3.96
N LEU A 88 13.59 -7.29 3.81
CA LEU A 88 12.72 -6.27 3.23
C LEU A 88 13.02 -4.84 3.74
N PHE A 89 12.97 -4.64 5.06
CA PHE A 89 13.17 -3.32 5.67
C PHE A 89 14.62 -2.83 5.57
N ALA A 90 15.61 -3.72 5.65
CA ALA A 90 17.01 -3.35 5.49
C ALA A 90 17.32 -2.94 4.03
N ARG A 91 16.81 -3.70 3.06
CA ARG A 91 17.01 -3.45 1.61
C ARG A 91 16.28 -2.18 1.13
N THR A 92 15.10 -1.89 1.67
CA THR A 92 14.35 -0.65 1.40
C THR A 92 14.78 0.55 2.25
N GLN A 93 15.75 0.38 3.16
CA GLN A 93 16.23 1.42 4.08
C GLN A 93 15.09 2.02 4.94
N PHE A 94 14.14 1.17 5.35
CA PHE A 94 12.97 1.59 6.12
C PHE A 94 13.37 2.22 7.47
N PRO A 95 12.96 3.48 7.77
CA PRO A 95 13.49 4.22 8.93
C PRO A 95 13.22 3.58 10.31
N ALA A 96 12.17 2.77 10.44
CA ALA A 96 11.79 2.12 11.70
C ALA A 96 12.11 0.60 11.72
N ALA A 97 13.08 0.14 10.93
CA ALA A 97 13.46 -1.28 10.82
C ALA A 97 13.90 -1.96 12.13
N ALA A 98 14.26 -1.21 13.16
CA ALA A 98 14.58 -1.74 14.50
C ALA A 98 13.33 -1.93 15.39
N ASP A 99 12.29 -1.13 15.14
CA ASP A 99 11.08 -1.07 15.97
C ASP A 99 9.94 -1.96 15.40
N ILE A 100 10.02 -2.40 14.13
CA ILE A 100 8.98 -3.15 13.42
C ILE A 100 9.61 -4.30 12.61
N SER A 101 8.96 -5.48 12.56
CA SER A 101 9.39 -6.64 11.76
C SER A 101 8.27 -7.13 10.82
N PRO A 102 8.56 -7.52 9.57
CA PRO A 102 7.60 -8.18 8.69
C PRO A 102 7.16 -9.54 9.24
N ALA A 103 5.89 -9.89 9.05
CA ALA A 103 5.26 -11.10 9.59
C ALA A 103 4.62 -11.98 8.51
N ALA A 104 4.06 -11.40 7.44
CA ALA A 104 3.49 -12.14 6.32
C ALA A 104 3.55 -11.33 5.02
N TYR A 105 3.66 -12.02 3.87
CA TYR A 105 3.44 -11.45 2.55
C TYR A 105 2.03 -11.74 2.05
N LEU A 106 1.46 -10.78 1.31
CA LEU A 106 0.14 -10.88 0.71
C LEU A 106 0.27 -10.92 -0.81
N TYR A 107 -0.49 -11.82 -1.42
CA TYR A 107 -0.56 -12.02 -2.86
C TYR A 107 -2.01 -11.92 -3.34
N ALA A 108 -2.24 -11.23 -4.46
CA ALA A 108 -3.55 -11.10 -5.08
C ALA A 108 -3.53 -11.63 -6.52
N THR A 109 -4.68 -12.13 -6.95
CA THR A 109 -5.04 -12.40 -8.35
C THR A 109 -6.28 -11.59 -8.71
N SER A 110 -6.82 -11.79 -9.91
CA SER A 110 -8.15 -11.33 -10.28
C SER A 110 -8.83 -12.33 -11.20
N VAL A 111 -10.10 -12.66 -10.93
CA VAL A 111 -10.93 -13.45 -11.84
C VAL A 111 -11.33 -12.68 -13.11
N GLU A 112 -11.24 -11.35 -13.10
CA GLU A 112 -11.41 -10.49 -14.28
C GLU A 112 -10.08 -9.87 -14.72
N SER A 113 -9.82 -9.79 -16.03
CA SER A 113 -8.62 -9.13 -16.56
C SER A 113 -8.62 -7.63 -16.24
N PHE A 114 -7.73 -7.19 -15.35
CA PHE A 114 -7.55 -5.76 -15.08
C PHE A 114 -6.65 -5.07 -16.13
N PRO A 115 -7.07 -3.91 -16.66
CA PRO A 115 -6.23 -3.09 -17.52
C PRO A 115 -5.10 -2.41 -16.73
N GLY A 116 -4.02 -2.05 -17.42
CA GLY A 116 -3.10 -0.97 -17.04
C GLY A 116 -2.50 -1.01 -15.62
N GLY A 117 -1.56 -1.92 -15.36
CA GLY A 117 -0.59 -1.75 -14.25
C GLY A 117 -1.11 -1.94 -12.81
N VAL A 118 -2.38 -2.32 -12.65
CA VAL A 118 -2.93 -2.88 -11.40
C VAL A 118 -2.25 -4.21 -11.06
N MET A 119 -2.21 -5.11 -12.04
CA MET A 119 -1.33 -6.28 -12.05
C MET A 119 -0.26 -6.11 -13.12
N VAL A 120 0.91 -6.69 -12.88
CA VAL A 120 2.08 -6.59 -13.76
C VAL A 120 2.72 -7.96 -13.85
N PHE A 121 2.66 -8.56 -15.05
CA PHE A 121 3.15 -9.92 -15.32
C PHE A 121 4.42 -9.90 -16.17
N SER A 122 5.10 -11.04 -16.24
CA SER A 122 6.28 -11.22 -17.09
C SER A 122 5.90 -11.51 -18.54
N LEU A 123 6.72 -11.03 -19.48
CA LEU A 123 6.70 -11.45 -20.89
C LEU A 123 7.32 -12.84 -21.08
N SER A 124 8.06 -13.34 -20.09
CA SER A 124 8.67 -14.67 -20.15
C SER A 124 7.62 -15.78 -20.04
N ARG A 125 7.82 -16.86 -20.82
CA ARG A 125 7.04 -18.09 -20.66
C ARG A 125 7.32 -18.81 -19.34
N GLU A 126 8.49 -18.55 -18.77
CA GLU A 126 9.02 -19.03 -17.49
C GLU A 126 8.77 -18.03 -16.34
N ALA A 127 7.64 -17.32 -16.38
CA ALA A 127 7.24 -16.41 -15.32
C ALA A 127 7.06 -17.14 -13.98
N TRP A 128 7.46 -16.51 -12.88
CA TRP A 128 7.23 -17.03 -11.51
C TRP A 128 5.73 -17.22 -11.20
N SER A 129 4.88 -16.35 -11.77
CA SER A 129 3.42 -16.45 -11.78
C SER A 129 2.88 -15.77 -13.05
N LYS A 130 1.71 -16.22 -13.52
CA LYS A 130 0.98 -15.66 -14.68
C LYS A 130 -0.31 -14.95 -14.30
N GLU A 131 -0.78 -15.12 -13.06
CA GLU A 131 -2.03 -14.55 -12.56
C GLU A 131 -1.89 -13.81 -11.22
N SER A 132 -0.82 -14.06 -10.45
CA SER A 132 -0.64 -13.49 -9.10
C SER A 132 0.46 -12.44 -9.03
N ASN A 133 0.21 -11.39 -8.25
CA ASN A 133 1.20 -10.38 -7.87
C ASN A 133 1.31 -10.30 -6.34
N TRP A 134 2.52 -10.00 -5.85
CA TRP A 134 2.72 -9.51 -4.49
C TRP A 134 2.05 -8.14 -4.34
N ILE A 135 1.14 -8.01 -3.37
CA ILE A 135 0.22 -6.87 -3.23
C ILE A 135 0.37 -6.15 -1.88
N GLY A 136 1.22 -6.65 -0.98
CA GLY A 136 1.47 -6.02 0.31
C GLY A 136 2.07 -6.96 1.34
N TYR A 137 2.12 -6.51 2.58
CA TYR A 137 2.63 -7.29 3.71
C TYR A 137 1.94 -6.91 5.02
N VAL A 138 1.98 -7.86 5.96
CA VAL A 138 1.67 -7.63 7.38
C VAL A 138 3.00 -7.54 8.12
N ALA A 139 3.09 -6.62 9.07
CA ALA A 139 4.22 -6.43 9.97
C ALA A 139 3.72 -6.20 11.41
N VAL A 140 4.61 -6.30 12.38
CA VAL A 140 4.28 -6.08 13.80
C VAL A 140 5.42 -5.37 14.52
N SER A 141 5.11 -4.53 15.50
CA SER A 141 6.13 -3.91 16.36
C SER A 141 6.92 -4.99 17.12
N THR A 142 8.23 -4.80 17.28
CA THR A 142 9.10 -5.72 18.03
C THR A 142 8.75 -5.71 19.52
N ASP A 143 9.20 -6.74 20.27
CA ASP A 143 8.96 -6.81 21.72
C ASP A 143 9.59 -5.62 22.46
N ALA A 144 10.78 -5.18 22.01
CA ALA A 144 11.45 -4.01 22.56
C ALA A 144 10.65 -2.72 22.30
N ALA A 145 10.09 -2.56 21.09
CA ALA A 145 9.23 -1.44 20.77
C ALA A 145 7.92 -1.48 21.58
N ALA A 146 7.24 -2.63 21.64
CA ALA A 146 5.99 -2.78 22.38
C ALA A 146 6.16 -2.54 23.89
N ALA A 147 7.29 -2.98 24.48
CA ALA A 147 7.64 -2.69 25.86
C ALA A 147 7.95 -1.19 26.11
N ALA A 148 8.56 -0.50 25.14
CA ALA A 148 8.88 0.93 25.25
C ALA A 148 7.65 1.84 25.07
N THR A 149 6.65 1.41 24.29
CA THR A 149 5.42 2.17 24.03
C THR A 149 4.24 1.78 24.93
N GLY A 150 4.28 0.59 25.52
CA GLY A 150 3.14 -0.07 26.13
C GLY A 150 2.08 -0.54 25.11
N GLN A 151 2.40 -0.61 23.82
CA GLN A 151 1.47 -0.88 22.72
C GLN A 151 2.06 -1.84 21.67
N ARG A 152 1.38 -2.96 21.44
CA ARG A 152 1.67 -3.89 20.34
C ARG A 152 0.88 -3.49 19.11
N VAL A 153 1.57 -3.12 18.03
CA VAL A 153 0.91 -2.63 16.82
C VAL A 153 1.13 -3.59 15.66
N ILE A 154 0.04 -4.07 15.07
CA ILE A 154 0.02 -4.82 13.82
C ILE A 154 -0.17 -3.82 12.69
N TYR A 155 0.77 -3.78 11.75
CA TYR A 155 0.73 -2.91 10.58
C TYR A 155 0.41 -3.72 9.33
N ILE A 156 -0.49 -3.22 8.48
CA ILE A 156 -0.88 -3.85 7.22
C ILE A 156 -0.64 -2.85 6.11
N ALA A 157 0.33 -3.11 5.23
CA ALA A 157 0.72 -2.20 4.16
C ALA A 157 0.32 -2.76 2.79
N TRP A 158 -0.58 -2.06 2.10
CA TRP A 158 -1.06 -2.43 0.77
C TRP A 158 -0.37 -1.63 -0.34
N ARG A 159 0.13 -2.35 -1.35
CA ARG A 159 0.77 -1.81 -2.55
C ARG A 159 -0.29 -1.16 -3.45
N GLY A 160 0.01 0.03 -3.96
CA GLY A 160 -0.82 0.66 -4.99
C GLY A 160 -0.49 0.20 -6.41
N THR A 161 -0.92 1.00 -7.38
CA THR A 161 -0.56 0.87 -8.80
C THR A 161 0.86 1.38 -9.04
N ILE A 162 1.60 0.71 -9.94
CA ILE A 162 3.01 1.06 -10.25
C ILE A 162 3.13 1.84 -11.56
N ARG A 163 2.17 1.67 -12.47
CA ARG A 163 2.15 2.35 -13.76
C ARG A 163 1.28 3.61 -13.71
N THR A 164 1.37 4.36 -14.80
CA THR A 164 0.62 5.57 -15.16
C THR A 164 -0.84 5.61 -14.68
N LEU A 165 -1.33 6.83 -14.44
CA LEU A 165 -2.70 7.10 -14.00
C LEU A 165 -3.80 6.69 -15.00
N GLU A 166 -3.41 6.24 -16.20
CA GLU A 166 -4.28 5.67 -17.24
C GLU A 166 -5.21 4.54 -16.73
N TRP A 167 -4.87 3.88 -15.61
CA TRP A 167 -5.75 2.90 -14.98
C TRP A 167 -7.14 3.48 -14.66
N VAL A 168 -7.22 4.77 -14.35
CA VAL A 168 -8.46 5.49 -13.98
C VAL A 168 -9.48 5.48 -15.13
N ASP A 169 -9.00 5.65 -16.36
CA ASP A 169 -9.85 5.75 -17.55
C ASP A 169 -10.39 4.39 -18.00
N VAL A 170 -9.68 3.30 -17.69
CA VAL A 170 -10.04 1.95 -18.14
C VAL A 170 -10.72 1.12 -17.05
N LEU A 171 -10.49 1.42 -15.78
CA LEU A 171 -11.21 0.80 -14.67
C LEU A 171 -12.65 1.36 -14.61
N LYS A 172 -13.64 0.48 -14.71
CA LYS A 172 -15.05 0.89 -14.73
C LYS A 172 -15.56 1.19 -13.32
N PRO A 173 -16.30 2.29 -13.11
CA PRO A 173 -16.83 2.71 -11.81
C PRO A 173 -18.06 1.89 -11.39
N GLU A 174 -17.93 0.57 -11.37
CA GLU A 174 -19.02 -0.38 -11.06
C GLU A 174 -19.11 -0.62 -9.55
N LEU A 175 -20.32 -0.58 -9.00
CA LEU A 175 -20.62 -0.94 -7.61
C LEU A 175 -21.15 -2.39 -7.53
N VAL A 176 -20.59 -3.17 -6.62
CA VAL A 176 -20.99 -4.57 -6.33
C VAL A 176 -21.23 -4.77 -4.83
N ASP A 177 -21.98 -5.81 -4.51
CA ASP A 177 -22.38 -6.12 -3.14
C ASP A 177 -21.24 -6.92 -2.47
N PRO A 178 -20.67 -6.48 -1.34
CA PRO A 178 -19.51 -7.12 -0.71
C PRO A 178 -19.92 -8.32 0.16
N ASP A 179 -20.72 -9.23 -0.38
CA ASP A 179 -21.35 -10.34 0.36
C ASP A 179 -20.36 -11.33 1.00
N VAL A 180 -19.13 -11.42 0.50
CA VAL A 180 -18.06 -12.24 1.11
C VAL A 180 -17.45 -11.55 2.34
N ILE A 181 -17.55 -10.22 2.43
CA ILE A 181 -17.02 -9.40 3.53
C ILE A 181 -18.08 -9.18 4.61
N LEU A 182 -19.35 -8.94 4.23
CA LEU A 182 -20.43 -8.69 5.18
C LEU A 182 -20.97 -10.02 5.76
N PRO A 183 -20.90 -10.24 7.09
CA PRO A 183 -21.47 -11.43 7.71
C PRO A 183 -22.97 -11.63 7.42
N GLU A 184 -23.47 -12.84 7.62
CA GLU A 184 -24.92 -13.08 7.57
C GLU A 184 -25.61 -12.30 8.70
N GLY A 185 -26.71 -11.61 8.37
CA GLY A 185 -27.41 -10.73 9.31
C GLY A 185 -26.79 -9.34 9.54
N ASP A 186 -25.68 -8.97 8.88
CA ASP A 186 -25.18 -7.59 8.96
C ASP A 186 -26.22 -6.61 8.36
N PRO A 187 -26.58 -5.51 9.07
CA PRO A 187 -27.66 -4.61 8.64
C PRO A 187 -27.39 -3.90 7.31
N ALA A 188 -26.14 -3.84 6.84
CA ALA A 188 -25.80 -3.24 5.55
C ALA A 188 -25.80 -4.24 4.38
N ARG A 189 -26.05 -5.53 4.62
CA ARG A 189 -26.08 -6.53 3.55
C ARG A 189 -27.21 -6.25 2.55
N GLY A 190 -26.90 -6.34 1.26
CA GLY A 190 -27.79 -5.93 0.16
C GLY A 190 -28.02 -4.41 0.02
N GLN A 191 -27.33 -3.57 0.82
CA GLN A 191 -27.46 -2.11 0.80
C GLN A 191 -26.11 -1.40 0.59
N ALA A 192 -25.10 -1.77 1.37
CA ALA A 192 -23.73 -1.34 1.15
C ALA A 192 -23.17 -1.98 -0.12
N ARG A 193 -22.53 -1.15 -0.95
CA ARG A 193 -21.90 -1.56 -2.20
C ARG A 193 -20.51 -0.94 -2.28
N VAL A 194 -19.55 -1.68 -2.81
CA VAL A 194 -18.15 -1.25 -2.96
C VAL A 194 -17.73 -1.29 -4.43
N MET A 195 -16.67 -0.55 -4.76
CA MET A 195 -16.12 -0.53 -6.10
C MET A 195 -15.59 -1.92 -6.49
N LYS A 196 -16.08 -2.44 -7.62
CA LYS A 196 -15.84 -3.81 -8.09
C LYS A 196 -14.36 -4.17 -8.22
N GLY A 197 -13.56 -3.26 -8.75
CA GLY A 197 -12.12 -3.44 -8.90
C GLY A 197 -11.42 -3.68 -7.56
N TRP A 198 -11.71 -2.86 -6.55
CA TRP A 198 -11.13 -3.02 -5.20
C TRP A 198 -11.56 -4.36 -4.57
N TYR A 199 -12.85 -4.70 -4.71
CA TYR A 199 -13.41 -5.93 -4.18
C TYR A 199 -12.82 -7.19 -4.83
N LEU A 200 -12.67 -7.21 -6.16
CA LEU A 200 -12.11 -8.35 -6.87
C LEU A 200 -10.62 -8.56 -6.58
N ILE A 201 -9.80 -7.50 -6.50
CA ILE A 201 -8.38 -7.63 -6.11
C ILE A 201 -8.25 -8.21 -4.70
N TYR A 202 -9.17 -7.84 -3.80
CA TYR A 202 -9.15 -8.28 -2.41
C TYR A 202 -9.67 -9.72 -2.23
N THR A 203 -10.71 -10.12 -2.97
CA THR A 203 -11.45 -11.39 -2.75
C THR A 203 -11.23 -12.47 -3.81
N SER A 204 -10.62 -12.17 -4.96
CA SER A 204 -10.33 -13.20 -5.97
C SER A 204 -9.31 -14.21 -5.49
N SER A 205 -9.52 -15.47 -5.87
CA SER A 205 -8.59 -16.59 -5.71
C SER A 205 -8.46 -17.37 -7.02
N ASP A 206 -7.37 -18.11 -7.18
CA ASP A 206 -7.16 -19.07 -8.26
C ASP A 206 -6.54 -20.36 -7.69
N GLU A 207 -7.27 -21.47 -7.74
CA GLU A 207 -6.84 -22.78 -7.22
C GLU A 207 -5.57 -23.31 -7.92
N ARG A 208 -5.25 -22.80 -9.12
CA ARG A 208 -4.06 -23.16 -9.90
C ARG A 208 -2.81 -22.41 -9.44
N SER A 209 -2.99 -21.25 -8.83
CA SER A 209 -1.89 -20.44 -8.31
C SER A 209 -1.47 -20.94 -6.92
N PRO A 210 -0.20 -21.32 -6.70
CA PRO A 210 0.28 -21.56 -5.34
C PRO A 210 0.29 -20.28 -4.48
N PHE A 211 0.25 -19.09 -5.11
CA PHE A 211 0.27 -17.80 -4.43
C PHE A 211 -1.12 -17.22 -4.13
N SER A 212 -2.13 -17.55 -4.94
CA SER A 212 -3.48 -17.01 -4.81
C SER A 212 -4.57 -18.08 -4.69
N LYS A 213 -4.23 -19.33 -4.35
CA LYS A 213 -5.18 -20.37 -3.94
C LYS A 213 -6.14 -19.87 -2.85
N TYR A 214 -5.62 -19.05 -1.94
CA TYR A 214 -6.37 -18.26 -0.98
C TYR A 214 -6.38 -16.81 -1.45
N SER A 215 -7.48 -16.10 -1.30
CA SER A 215 -7.56 -14.69 -1.70
C SER A 215 -6.65 -13.80 -0.83
N ALA A 216 -6.36 -12.58 -1.28
CA ALA A 216 -5.58 -11.62 -0.49
C ALA A 216 -6.26 -11.31 0.86
N ARG A 217 -7.60 -11.32 0.89
CA ARG A 217 -8.43 -11.32 2.09
C ARG A 217 -8.11 -12.50 3.01
N ASP A 218 -8.21 -13.73 2.52
CA ASP A 218 -8.04 -14.93 3.37
C ASP A 218 -6.64 -14.98 3.99
N GLN A 219 -5.62 -14.64 3.19
CA GLN A 219 -4.23 -14.51 3.64
C GLN A 219 -4.08 -13.46 4.74
N LEU A 220 -4.69 -12.28 4.57
CA LEU A 220 -4.69 -11.22 5.57
C LEU A 220 -5.38 -11.67 6.86
N LEU A 221 -6.64 -12.12 6.77
CA LEU A 221 -7.43 -12.44 7.96
C LEU A 221 -6.78 -13.59 8.76
N ALA A 222 -6.15 -14.56 8.09
CA ALA A 222 -5.37 -15.59 8.76
C ALA A 222 -4.15 -15.01 9.50
N ALA A 223 -3.32 -14.20 8.83
CA ALA A 223 -2.13 -13.59 9.44
C ALA A 223 -2.48 -12.66 10.62
N VAL A 224 -3.55 -11.87 10.50
CA VAL A 224 -4.00 -10.98 11.58
C VAL A 224 -4.59 -11.80 12.73
N ARG A 225 -5.40 -12.84 12.49
CA ARG A 225 -5.90 -13.74 13.55
C ARG A 225 -4.74 -14.41 14.30
N GLU A 226 -3.68 -14.85 13.61
CA GLU A 226 -2.49 -15.43 14.25
C GLU A 226 -1.79 -14.42 15.18
N LEU A 227 -1.55 -13.20 14.71
CA LEU A 227 -0.88 -12.16 15.49
C LEU A 227 -1.75 -11.71 16.69
N VAL A 228 -3.05 -11.53 16.49
CA VAL A 228 -4.00 -11.23 17.58
C VAL A 228 -4.01 -12.36 18.61
N ALA A 229 -4.05 -13.62 18.19
CA ALA A 229 -4.01 -14.77 19.10
C ALA A 229 -2.67 -14.89 19.86
N ARG A 230 -1.54 -14.58 19.20
CA ARG A 230 -0.18 -14.57 19.78
C ARG A 230 -0.03 -13.51 20.87
N TYR A 231 -0.53 -12.29 20.62
CA TYR A 231 -0.31 -11.13 21.47
C TYR A 231 -1.53 -10.71 22.32
N LYS A 232 -2.55 -11.56 22.45
CA LYS A 232 -3.81 -11.29 23.17
C LYS A 232 -3.71 -10.87 24.65
N GLY A 233 -2.51 -10.93 25.25
CA GLY A 233 -2.23 -10.44 26.61
C GLY A 233 -1.65 -9.02 26.65
N GLU A 234 -1.41 -8.39 25.50
CA GLU A 234 -0.85 -7.04 25.38
C GLU A 234 -1.91 -6.02 24.94
N SER A 235 -1.63 -4.73 25.11
CA SER A 235 -2.45 -3.66 24.53
C SER A 235 -2.25 -3.64 23.02
N LEU A 236 -3.21 -4.20 22.28
CA LEU A 236 -3.15 -4.36 20.84
C LEU A 236 -3.72 -3.15 20.08
N SER A 237 -3.24 -2.93 18.86
CA SER A 237 -3.83 -2.03 17.87
C SER A 237 -3.50 -2.51 16.46
N ILE A 238 -4.38 -2.24 15.50
CA ILE A 238 -4.20 -2.60 14.09
C ILE A 238 -4.20 -1.32 13.25
N VAL A 239 -3.17 -1.13 12.43
CA VAL A 239 -3.03 0.02 11.53
C VAL A 239 -2.95 -0.46 10.09
N CYS A 240 -3.99 -0.20 9.32
CA CYS A 240 -4.00 -0.42 7.88
C CYS A 240 -3.46 0.81 7.16
N THR A 241 -2.62 0.64 6.15
CA THR A 241 -2.09 1.74 5.36
C THR A 241 -1.91 1.36 3.90
N GLY A 242 -2.02 2.36 3.03
CA GLY A 242 -1.86 2.19 1.59
C GLY A 242 -1.93 3.53 0.86
N HIS A 243 -1.42 3.52 -0.37
CA HIS A 243 -1.45 4.66 -1.29
C HIS A 243 -2.18 4.29 -2.58
N SER A 244 -2.97 5.22 -3.15
CA SER A 244 -3.70 5.02 -4.41
C SER A 244 -4.64 3.79 -4.31
N LEU A 245 -4.58 2.83 -5.24
CA LEU A 245 -5.24 1.51 -5.10
C LEU A 245 -5.03 0.87 -3.70
N GLY A 246 -3.82 0.97 -3.13
CA GLY A 246 -3.51 0.42 -1.82
C GLY A 246 -4.29 1.10 -0.70
N ALA A 247 -4.62 2.39 -0.83
CA ALA A 247 -5.49 3.08 0.12
C ALA A 247 -6.90 2.49 0.13
N SER A 248 -7.40 2.09 -1.03
CA SER A 248 -8.70 1.41 -1.15
C SER A 248 -8.69 0.04 -0.48
N LEU A 249 -7.64 -0.76 -0.73
CA LEU A 249 -7.46 -2.07 -0.09
C LEU A 249 -7.28 -1.95 1.42
N ALA A 250 -6.52 -0.97 1.90
CA ALA A 250 -6.34 -0.67 3.33
C ALA A 250 -7.65 -0.29 4.02
N THR A 251 -8.50 0.51 3.36
CA THR A 251 -9.80 0.91 3.90
C THR A 251 -10.78 -0.26 3.92
N LEU A 252 -10.85 -1.05 2.85
CA LEU A 252 -11.74 -2.22 2.74
C LEU A 252 -11.33 -3.34 3.72
N SER A 253 -10.03 -3.60 3.87
CA SER A 253 -9.52 -4.59 4.82
C SER A 253 -9.68 -4.17 6.29
N ALA A 254 -9.52 -2.88 6.61
CA ALA A 254 -9.80 -2.38 7.96
C ALA A 254 -11.27 -2.61 8.35
N PHE A 255 -12.20 -2.36 7.42
CA PHE A 255 -13.62 -2.66 7.60
C PHE A 255 -13.87 -4.17 7.80
N ASP A 256 -13.34 -5.01 6.91
CA ASP A 256 -13.47 -6.47 6.94
C ASP A 256 -12.97 -7.11 8.25
N ILE A 257 -11.81 -6.66 8.75
CA ILE A 257 -11.24 -7.07 10.04
C ILE A 257 -12.22 -6.83 11.19
N VAL A 258 -12.89 -5.68 11.22
CA VAL A 258 -13.80 -5.30 12.30
C VAL A 258 -15.14 -6.03 12.20
N VAL A 259 -15.76 -6.08 11.02
CA VAL A 259 -17.08 -6.74 10.87
C VAL A 259 -17.00 -8.26 11.04
N ASN A 260 -15.90 -8.90 10.65
CA ASN A 260 -15.67 -10.34 10.88
C ASN A 260 -14.99 -10.66 12.24
N GLY A 261 -14.96 -9.69 13.16
CA GLY A 261 -14.51 -9.88 14.54
C GLY A 261 -13.05 -10.32 14.70
N VAL A 262 -12.20 -10.08 13.71
CA VAL A 262 -10.76 -10.42 13.76
C VAL A 262 -10.05 -9.55 14.79
N SER A 263 -10.48 -8.29 14.94
CA SER A 263 -9.99 -7.35 15.94
C SER A 263 -10.68 -7.49 17.30
N LYS A 264 -10.89 -8.70 17.81
CA LYS A 264 -11.53 -8.94 19.12
C LYS A 264 -10.77 -9.96 19.98
N VAL A 265 -10.64 -9.65 21.27
CA VAL A 265 -10.03 -10.54 22.28
C VAL A 265 -10.88 -10.52 23.55
N GLY A 266 -11.36 -11.68 23.99
CA GLY A 266 -12.12 -11.80 25.25
C GLY A 266 -13.41 -10.97 25.28
N GLY A 267 -14.00 -10.66 24.12
CA GLY A 267 -15.16 -9.78 23.98
C GLY A 267 -14.83 -8.27 23.91
N ALA A 268 -13.58 -7.87 24.11
CA ALA A 268 -13.14 -6.49 23.92
C ALA A 268 -12.66 -6.24 22.47
N ASP A 269 -13.01 -5.09 21.92
CA ASP A 269 -12.54 -4.63 20.61
C ASP A 269 -11.11 -4.09 20.67
N ILE A 270 -10.29 -4.48 19.70
CA ILE A 270 -8.99 -3.90 19.39
C ILE A 270 -9.22 -2.70 18.44
N PRO A 271 -8.63 -1.52 18.69
CA PRO A 271 -8.71 -0.39 17.76
C PRO A 271 -8.13 -0.73 16.38
N VAL A 272 -8.87 -0.40 15.32
CA VAL A 272 -8.46 -0.56 13.92
C VAL A 272 -8.51 0.79 13.21
N THR A 273 -7.36 1.24 12.70
CA THR A 273 -7.22 2.56 12.07
C THR A 273 -6.61 2.44 10.68
N ALA A 274 -7.33 2.90 9.65
CA ALA A 274 -6.77 3.09 8.33
C ALA A 274 -6.09 4.48 8.23
N VAL A 275 -4.80 4.56 7.91
CA VAL A 275 -4.10 5.82 7.58
C VAL A 275 -3.65 5.75 6.13
N VAL A 276 -4.31 6.49 5.25
CA VAL A 276 -4.26 6.24 3.80
C VAL A 276 -3.98 7.50 2.98
N PHE A 277 -3.31 7.34 1.84
CA PHE A 277 -2.76 8.44 1.03
C PHE A 277 -3.33 8.41 -0.39
N GLY A 278 -3.80 9.56 -0.89
CA GLY A 278 -4.29 9.66 -2.27
C GLY A 278 -5.49 8.74 -2.54
N SER A 279 -6.29 8.43 -1.53
CA SER A 279 -7.35 7.41 -1.59
C SER A 279 -8.44 7.76 -2.60
N PRO A 280 -8.67 6.91 -3.62
CA PRO A 280 -9.93 6.90 -4.37
C PRO A 280 -11.12 6.69 -3.43
N GLN A 281 -12.34 6.88 -3.95
CA GLN A 281 -13.56 6.52 -3.22
C GLN A 281 -13.81 5.00 -3.25
N ILE A 282 -14.47 4.49 -2.21
CA ILE A 282 -14.49 3.04 -1.91
C ILE A 282 -15.82 2.38 -2.24
N GLY A 283 -16.92 3.02 -1.88
CA GLY A 283 -18.26 2.44 -1.94
C GLY A 283 -19.34 3.50 -1.82
N ASN A 284 -20.58 3.06 -1.69
CA ASN A 284 -21.77 3.91 -1.67
C ASN A 284 -22.05 4.53 -0.27
N PRO A 285 -23.07 5.41 -0.12
CA PRO A 285 -23.42 6.00 1.17
C PRO A 285 -23.74 4.98 2.27
N GLU A 286 -24.34 3.83 1.95
CA GLU A 286 -24.64 2.79 2.94
C GLU A 286 -23.36 2.06 3.42
N PHE A 287 -22.36 1.86 2.54
CA PHE A 287 -21.03 1.41 2.97
C PHE A 287 -20.38 2.42 3.93
N LYS A 288 -20.45 3.72 3.62
CA LYS A 288 -19.92 4.79 4.50
C LYS A 288 -20.60 4.79 5.86
N LYS A 289 -21.93 4.79 5.88
CA LYS A 289 -22.73 4.74 7.11
C LYS A 289 -22.36 3.52 7.96
N ARG A 290 -22.30 2.32 7.36
CA ARG A 290 -21.91 1.11 8.09
C ARG A 290 -20.48 1.16 8.62
N PHE A 291 -19.55 1.76 7.88
CA PHE A 291 -18.18 2.00 8.32
C PHE A 291 -18.13 2.92 9.55
N GLU A 292 -18.89 4.02 9.52
CA GLU A 292 -18.93 5.05 10.57
C GLU A 292 -19.70 4.60 11.83
N GLU A 293 -20.60 3.62 11.72
CA GLU A 293 -21.29 2.96 12.84
C GLU A 293 -20.37 2.05 13.70
N LEU A 294 -19.19 1.65 13.21
CA LEU A 294 -18.31 0.70 13.91
C LEU A 294 -17.41 1.43 14.92
N PRO A 295 -17.60 1.24 16.24
CA PRO A 295 -16.99 2.11 17.25
C PRO A 295 -15.46 1.99 17.32
N SER A 296 -14.92 0.81 17.03
CA SER A 296 -13.49 0.49 17.03
C SER A 296 -12.76 0.78 15.71
N LEU A 297 -13.49 1.20 14.66
CA LEU A 297 -12.95 1.46 13.33
C LEU A 297 -12.79 2.96 13.07
N ARG A 298 -11.64 3.38 12.55
CA ARG A 298 -11.38 4.76 12.10
C ARG A 298 -10.63 4.78 10.79
N ALA A 299 -10.76 5.87 10.03
CA ALA A 299 -9.95 6.15 8.86
C ALA A 299 -9.52 7.62 8.84
N LEU A 300 -8.23 7.86 8.59
CA LEU A 300 -7.64 9.16 8.31
C LEU A 300 -7.09 9.15 6.88
N ARG A 301 -7.68 9.99 6.03
CA ARG A 301 -7.30 10.18 4.63
C ARG A 301 -6.41 11.40 4.51
N VAL A 302 -5.19 11.20 4.03
CA VAL A 302 -4.31 12.28 3.60
C VAL A 302 -4.57 12.54 2.12
N ARG A 303 -4.99 13.76 1.80
CA ARG A 303 -5.22 14.21 0.42
C ARG A 303 -4.34 15.42 0.12
N ASN A 304 -3.57 15.34 -0.96
CA ASN A 304 -2.95 16.51 -1.55
C ASN A 304 -3.99 17.31 -2.35
N THR A 305 -4.01 18.64 -2.21
CA THR A 305 -5.05 19.50 -2.79
C THR A 305 -5.09 19.43 -4.32
N PRO A 306 -3.96 19.48 -5.04
CA PRO A 306 -3.94 19.36 -6.50
C PRO A 306 -4.12 17.92 -7.01
N ASP A 307 -4.12 16.91 -6.14
CA ASP A 307 -4.36 15.51 -6.52
C ASP A 307 -5.85 15.28 -6.84
N VAL A 308 -6.10 14.79 -8.06
CA VAL A 308 -7.43 14.50 -8.61
C VAL A 308 -7.86 13.05 -8.41
N ILE A 309 -6.94 12.13 -8.10
CA ILE A 309 -7.26 10.70 -7.93
C ILE A 309 -8.27 10.46 -6.77
N PRO A 310 -8.22 11.19 -5.64
CA PRO A 310 -9.24 11.09 -4.59
C PRO A 310 -10.65 11.56 -4.97
N LEU A 311 -10.83 12.09 -6.19
CA LEU A 311 -12.14 12.47 -6.74
C LEU A 311 -12.77 11.35 -7.59
N TYR A 312 -12.00 10.31 -7.96
CA TYR A 312 -12.51 9.13 -8.68
C TYR A 312 -13.06 8.10 -7.69
N PRO A 313 -14.22 7.45 -7.97
CA PRO A 313 -14.97 7.47 -9.22
C PRO A 313 -15.99 8.61 -9.39
N SER A 314 -16.11 9.51 -8.41
CA SER A 314 -17.06 10.62 -8.28
C SER A 314 -18.38 10.26 -7.57
N GLY A 315 -18.79 11.15 -6.66
CA GLY A 315 -20.09 11.06 -5.96
C GLY A 315 -21.29 11.19 -6.89
N LEU A 316 -21.12 11.75 -8.09
CA LEU A 316 -22.15 11.72 -9.13
C LEU A 316 -22.47 10.30 -9.62
N LEU A 317 -21.55 9.34 -9.43
CA LEU A 317 -21.75 7.92 -9.71
C LEU A 317 -22.16 7.12 -8.46
N GLY A 318 -22.53 7.80 -7.37
CA GLY A 318 -23.00 7.17 -6.13
C GLY A 318 -21.89 6.70 -5.19
N PHE A 319 -20.66 7.21 -5.34
CA PHE A 319 -19.53 6.89 -4.46
C PHE A 319 -19.30 7.94 -3.36
N GLU A 320 -18.95 7.46 -2.17
CA GLU A 320 -18.74 8.26 -0.97
C GLU A 320 -17.34 8.05 -0.36
N ASN A 321 -16.94 9.03 0.44
CA ASN A 321 -15.68 9.00 1.18
C ASN A 321 -15.95 8.64 2.65
N VAL A 322 -15.15 7.74 3.22
CA VAL A 322 -15.27 7.30 4.63
C VAL A 322 -14.14 7.90 5.47
N GLY A 323 -14.46 8.26 6.72
CA GLY A 323 -13.47 8.75 7.68
C GLY A 323 -13.04 10.22 7.51
N GLN A 324 -12.10 10.64 8.36
CA GLN A 324 -11.64 12.03 8.47
C GLN A 324 -10.62 12.40 7.39
N LEU A 325 -10.56 13.68 7.05
CA LEU A 325 -9.73 14.20 5.96
C LEU A 325 -8.66 15.17 6.48
N LEU A 326 -7.39 14.78 6.39
CA LEU A 326 -6.27 15.71 6.44
C LEU A 326 -6.00 16.21 5.02
N THR A 327 -6.38 17.46 4.75
CA THR A 327 -6.02 18.14 3.49
C THR A 327 -4.65 18.79 3.64
N ILE A 328 -3.75 18.49 2.71
CA ILE A 328 -2.45 19.15 2.56
C ILE A 328 -2.36 19.78 1.18
N ASP A 329 -1.40 20.67 0.95
CA ASP A 329 -1.15 21.27 -0.36
C ASP A 329 0.36 21.33 -0.63
N SER A 330 0.82 20.51 -1.59
CA SER A 330 2.21 20.48 -2.03
C SER A 330 2.67 21.83 -2.60
N ASN A 331 1.76 22.65 -3.12
CA ASN A 331 2.11 23.97 -3.67
C ASN A 331 2.57 24.97 -2.60
N LYS A 332 2.48 24.64 -1.31
CA LYS A 332 3.10 25.44 -0.24
C LYS A 332 4.59 25.12 -0.03
N SER A 333 5.09 23.99 -0.52
CA SER A 333 6.49 23.61 -0.38
C SER A 333 7.36 24.35 -1.41
N PRO A 334 8.38 25.13 -1.00
CA PRO A 334 9.29 25.81 -1.94
C PRO A 334 10.26 24.85 -2.65
N TYR A 335 10.19 23.55 -2.36
CA TYR A 335 11.06 22.51 -2.92
C TYR A 335 10.46 21.79 -4.14
N VAL A 336 9.17 21.93 -4.42
CA VAL A 336 8.49 21.21 -5.52
C VAL A 336 8.13 22.15 -6.67
N LYS A 337 7.83 21.58 -7.84
CA LYS A 337 7.32 22.31 -9.01
C LYS A 337 5.86 22.71 -8.76
N HIS A 338 5.55 24.00 -8.94
CA HIS A 338 4.19 24.55 -8.76
C HIS A 338 3.35 24.52 -10.04
N ASP A 339 4.00 24.27 -11.17
CA ASP A 339 3.47 24.29 -12.53
C ASP A 339 3.60 22.92 -13.22
N SER A 340 3.79 21.84 -12.43
CA SER A 340 3.90 20.50 -13.00
C SER A 340 2.64 20.13 -13.79
N THR A 341 2.85 19.75 -15.04
CA THR A 341 1.84 19.22 -15.96
C THR A 341 1.64 17.71 -15.80
N ASN A 342 2.51 17.04 -15.02
CA ASN A 342 2.40 15.62 -14.71
C ASN A 342 1.49 15.41 -13.49
N LEU A 343 0.25 14.97 -13.71
CA LEU A 343 -0.68 14.65 -12.61
C LEU A 343 -0.11 13.58 -11.64
N GLY A 344 0.81 12.73 -12.10
CA GLY A 344 1.50 11.74 -11.26
C GLY A 344 2.41 12.35 -10.20
N ASP A 345 2.83 13.62 -10.35
CA ASP A 345 3.64 14.32 -9.36
C ASP A 345 2.81 14.72 -8.13
N TYR A 346 1.60 15.26 -8.34
CA TYR A 346 0.70 15.62 -7.23
C TYR A 346 0.16 14.39 -6.49
N HIS A 347 0.05 13.26 -7.20
CA HIS A 347 -0.28 11.93 -6.67
C HIS A 347 0.98 11.14 -6.23
N ASN A 348 2.16 11.76 -6.16
CA ASN A 348 3.37 11.05 -5.73
C ASN A 348 3.37 10.91 -4.20
N LEU A 349 3.39 9.68 -3.68
CA LEU A 349 3.43 9.39 -2.25
C LEU A 349 4.53 10.16 -1.51
N GLN A 350 5.77 10.20 -2.05
CA GLN A 350 6.86 10.91 -1.39
C GLN A 350 6.67 12.44 -1.42
N GLY A 351 6.07 12.98 -2.48
CA GLY A 351 5.58 14.36 -2.52
C GLY A 351 4.55 14.65 -1.42
N MET A 352 3.60 13.74 -1.19
CA MET A 352 2.63 13.84 -0.09
C MET A 352 3.31 13.79 1.28
N LEU A 353 4.25 12.87 1.51
CA LEU A 353 4.95 12.71 2.79
C LEU A 353 5.92 13.86 3.09
N HIS A 354 6.64 14.37 2.08
CA HIS A 354 7.37 15.63 2.19
C HIS A 354 6.44 16.80 2.57
N THR A 355 5.26 16.85 1.95
CA THR A 355 4.26 17.87 2.28
C THR A 355 3.77 17.74 3.73
N VAL A 356 3.41 16.53 4.19
CA VAL A 356 3.06 16.25 5.61
C VAL A 356 4.20 16.63 6.56
N ALA A 357 5.46 16.37 6.19
CA ALA A 357 6.62 16.71 7.02
C ALA A 357 6.74 18.22 7.28
N GLY A 358 6.30 19.08 6.36
CA GLY A 358 6.35 20.55 6.49
C GLY A 358 5.01 21.29 6.59
N TRP A 359 3.88 20.58 6.55
CA TRP A 359 2.54 21.16 6.60
C TRP A 359 2.24 21.83 7.95
N ASN A 360 1.88 23.11 7.96
CA ASN A 360 1.49 23.83 9.19
C ASN A 360 0.10 24.46 9.06
N GLY A 361 -0.80 23.79 8.31
CA GLY A 361 -2.15 24.27 8.03
C GLY A 361 -2.22 25.16 6.77
N LYS A 362 -3.46 25.47 6.37
CA LYS A 362 -3.75 26.27 5.18
C LYS A 362 -3.18 27.69 5.25
N ASP A 363 -3.15 28.29 6.43
CA ASP A 363 -2.70 29.68 6.61
C ASP A 363 -1.28 29.79 7.23
N GLY A 364 -0.70 28.68 7.73
CA GLY A 364 0.66 28.66 8.30
C GLY A 364 1.76 28.43 7.24
N GLU A 365 2.96 28.98 7.45
CA GLU A 365 4.08 28.81 6.53
C GLU A 365 4.52 27.35 6.38
N PHE A 366 4.98 26.95 5.19
CA PHE A 366 5.59 25.62 5.02
C PHE A 366 6.96 25.58 5.70
N LYS A 367 7.11 24.67 6.66
CA LYS A 367 8.34 24.50 7.43
C LYS A 367 8.40 23.09 7.96
N LEU A 368 9.45 22.35 7.58
CA LEU A 368 9.71 20.99 8.04
C LEU A 368 9.75 20.93 9.57
N GLN A 369 8.80 20.18 10.16
CA GLN A 369 8.70 19.92 11.60
C GLN A 369 9.44 18.64 12.01
N VAL A 370 9.87 17.84 11.04
CA VAL A 370 10.67 16.62 11.21
C VAL A 370 11.84 16.63 10.22
N ASN A 371 12.92 15.93 10.58
CA ASN A 371 14.07 15.77 9.69
C ASN A 371 13.75 14.72 8.61
N ARG A 372 13.23 15.15 7.45
CA ARG A 372 12.96 14.30 6.29
C ARG A 372 13.77 14.79 5.09
N SER A 373 14.45 13.88 4.40
CA SER A 373 15.21 14.24 3.19
C SER A 373 14.27 14.59 2.05
N VAL A 374 14.41 15.81 1.51
CA VAL A 374 13.68 16.31 0.34
C VAL A 374 13.89 15.40 -0.88
N ALA A 375 15.09 14.83 -1.02
CA ALA A 375 15.45 13.96 -2.15
C ALA A 375 14.55 12.72 -2.31
N LEU A 376 13.85 12.29 -1.26
CA LEU A 376 12.90 11.17 -1.33
C LEU A 376 11.76 11.42 -2.33
N VAL A 377 11.37 12.68 -2.56
CA VAL A 377 10.31 13.07 -3.51
C VAL A 377 10.59 12.54 -4.94
N ASN A 378 11.84 12.63 -5.38
CA ASN A 378 12.26 12.17 -6.71
C ASN A 378 12.56 10.65 -6.78
N LYS A 379 12.19 9.83 -5.78
CA LYS A 379 12.36 8.36 -5.85
C LYS A 379 11.82 7.78 -7.15
N SER A 380 10.61 8.20 -7.53
CA SER A 380 9.88 7.73 -8.72
C SER A 380 9.21 8.89 -9.49
N SER A 381 9.74 10.11 -9.37
CA SER A 381 9.20 11.31 -10.01
C SER A 381 10.30 12.32 -10.38
N ALA A 382 9.90 13.39 -11.05
CA ALA A 382 10.69 14.58 -11.31
C ALA A 382 10.11 15.83 -10.61
N PHE A 383 9.35 15.63 -9.51
CA PHE A 383 8.48 16.64 -8.91
C PHE A 383 9.23 17.75 -8.16
N LEU A 384 10.46 17.49 -7.69
CA LEU A 384 11.30 18.56 -7.13
C LEU A 384 11.64 19.61 -8.20
N ASN A 385 11.74 20.88 -7.78
CA ASN A 385 12.30 21.91 -8.65
C ASN A 385 13.82 21.75 -8.78
N ASP A 386 14.35 22.24 -9.91
CA ASP A 386 15.69 21.91 -10.36
C ASP A 386 16.81 22.47 -9.44
N ASP A 387 16.50 23.52 -8.65
CA ASP A 387 17.38 24.10 -7.64
C ASP A 387 17.80 23.11 -6.53
N ASN A 388 17.02 22.02 -6.32
CA ASN A 388 17.40 20.96 -5.39
C ASN A 388 18.56 20.09 -5.89
N LEU A 389 18.85 20.08 -7.20
CA LEU A 389 19.89 19.25 -7.84
C LEU A 389 19.78 17.74 -7.54
N VAL A 390 18.57 17.23 -7.28
CA VAL A 390 18.29 15.81 -7.04
C VAL A 390 17.88 15.14 -8.35
N PRO A 391 18.59 14.07 -8.82
CA PRO A 391 18.19 13.33 -10.02
C PRO A 391 16.75 12.83 -9.96
N GLU A 392 16.04 12.91 -11.08
CA GLU A 392 14.69 12.36 -11.22
C GLU A 392 14.68 10.82 -11.21
N SER A 393 13.58 10.24 -10.72
CA SER A 393 13.32 8.79 -10.67
C SER A 393 14.53 7.94 -10.24
N TRP A 394 15.25 8.40 -9.21
CA TRP A 394 16.56 7.86 -8.85
C TRP A 394 16.51 6.47 -8.21
N TRP A 395 15.35 6.02 -7.72
CA TRP A 395 15.21 4.67 -7.17
C TRP A 395 15.16 3.64 -8.28
N VAL A 396 16.30 3.02 -8.54
CA VAL A 396 16.45 1.93 -9.49
C VAL A 396 17.42 0.90 -8.93
N GLU A 397 17.14 -0.39 -9.19
CA GLU A 397 18.11 -1.44 -8.92
C GLU A 397 19.40 -1.20 -9.69
N ARG A 398 20.55 -1.56 -9.10
CA ARG A 398 21.86 -1.39 -9.75
C ARG A 398 21.85 -2.12 -11.10
N ASN A 399 22.14 -1.40 -12.18
CA ASN A 399 22.09 -1.91 -13.55
C ASN A 399 20.73 -2.57 -13.93
N LYS A 400 19.62 -2.22 -13.26
CA LYS A 400 18.31 -2.91 -13.33
C LYS A 400 18.35 -4.41 -12.97
N GLY A 401 19.35 -4.85 -12.19
CA GLY A 401 19.57 -6.26 -11.85
C GLY A 401 20.43 -7.02 -12.86
N MET A 402 21.01 -6.35 -13.86
CA MET A 402 21.96 -6.99 -14.78
C MET A 402 23.34 -7.15 -14.12
N VAL A 403 23.93 -8.34 -14.26
CA VAL A 403 25.25 -8.71 -13.75
C VAL A 403 26.08 -9.39 -14.86
N ILE A 404 27.39 -9.52 -14.64
CA ILE A 404 28.26 -10.34 -15.49
C ILE A 404 28.28 -11.75 -14.91
N GLY A 405 27.76 -12.72 -15.66
CA GLY A 405 27.71 -14.14 -15.27
C GLY A 405 29.07 -14.84 -15.38
N GLU A 406 29.13 -16.12 -14.98
CA GLU A 406 30.36 -16.93 -14.98
C GLU A 406 31.01 -17.07 -16.37
N ASN A 407 30.22 -16.94 -17.44
CA ASN A 407 30.66 -16.96 -18.83
C ASN A 407 31.22 -15.61 -19.35
N GLY A 408 31.23 -14.56 -18.51
CA GLY A 408 31.66 -13.21 -18.87
C GLY A 408 30.65 -12.39 -19.67
N LEU A 409 29.42 -12.88 -19.87
CA LEU A 409 28.34 -12.18 -20.55
C LEU A 409 27.41 -11.49 -19.54
N TRP A 410 26.67 -10.48 -20.01
CA TRP A 410 25.66 -9.82 -19.20
C TRP A 410 24.35 -10.62 -19.18
N GLU A 411 23.84 -10.90 -17.99
CA GLU A 411 22.57 -11.58 -17.75
C GLU A 411 21.79 -10.94 -16.60
N LEU A 412 20.49 -11.22 -16.52
CA LEU A 412 19.66 -10.75 -15.40
C LEU A 412 19.91 -11.67 -14.21
N GLU A 413 20.35 -11.11 -13.09
CA GLU A 413 20.60 -11.85 -11.86
C GLU A 413 19.29 -12.51 -11.38
N PRO A 414 19.24 -13.85 -11.21
CA PRO A 414 18.10 -14.49 -10.57
C PRO A 414 18.05 -14.05 -9.09
N PRO A 415 16.86 -13.91 -8.49
CA PRO A 415 16.75 -13.69 -7.06
C PRO A 415 17.54 -14.77 -6.29
N ALA A 416 18.30 -14.37 -5.29
CA ALA A 416 18.89 -15.32 -4.35
C ALA A 416 17.79 -16.21 -3.73
N GLU A 417 18.14 -17.43 -3.33
CA GLU A 417 17.18 -18.44 -2.87
C GLU A 417 16.22 -17.92 -1.76
N GLU A 418 16.74 -17.14 -0.81
CA GLU A 418 15.95 -16.49 0.24
C GLU A 418 14.90 -15.47 -0.27
N ASN A 419 15.15 -14.88 -1.44
CA ASN A 419 14.32 -13.84 -2.07
C ASN A 419 13.34 -14.44 -3.11
N MET A 420 13.33 -15.76 -3.29
CA MET A 420 12.34 -16.44 -4.12
C MET A 420 10.93 -16.20 -3.57
N PRO A 421 9.91 -15.97 -4.42
CA PRO A 421 8.53 -15.80 -3.95
C PRO A 421 8.05 -17.04 -3.19
N VAL A 422 7.64 -16.86 -1.93
CA VAL A 422 7.13 -17.95 -1.07
C VAL A 422 5.61 -17.94 -1.07
N ALA A 423 5.00 -19.10 -1.32
CA ALA A 423 3.56 -19.26 -1.26
C ALA A 423 3.02 -18.96 0.16
N PRO A 424 1.91 -18.22 0.31
CA PRO A 424 1.37 -17.89 1.61
C PRO A 424 0.83 -19.14 2.29
N VAL A 425 1.31 -19.44 3.50
CA VAL A 425 0.84 -20.58 4.28
C VAL A 425 -0.32 -20.15 5.16
N VAL A 426 -1.55 -20.40 4.71
CA VAL A 426 -2.76 -20.22 5.53
C VAL A 426 -2.89 -21.44 6.46
N THR A 427 -2.27 -21.38 7.65
CA THR A 427 -2.35 -22.45 8.64
C THR A 427 -3.65 -22.37 9.45
N GLY A 428 -4.47 -23.40 9.33
CA GLY A 428 -5.73 -23.55 10.04
C GLY A 428 -6.92 -23.57 9.10
N LYS A 429 -8.00 -24.23 9.52
CA LYS A 429 -9.32 -23.81 9.05
C LYS A 429 -9.49 -22.34 9.43
N ILE A 430 -10.25 -21.58 8.64
CA ILE A 430 -10.91 -20.37 9.17
C ILE A 430 -11.56 -20.83 10.47
N VAL A 431 -11.15 -20.24 11.58
CA VAL A 431 -11.63 -20.67 12.90
C VAL A 431 -13.12 -20.39 12.93
N ASP A 432 -13.93 -21.46 12.89
CA ASP A 432 -15.38 -21.40 13.13
C ASP A 432 -15.64 -20.53 14.37
N ASP A 433 -16.71 -19.72 14.37
CA ASP A 433 -16.89 -18.49 15.16
C ASP A 433 -16.78 -18.58 16.71
N ASP A 434 -16.45 -19.74 17.26
CA ASP A 434 -16.36 -20.09 18.69
C ASP A 434 -15.17 -19.48 19.46
N VAL A 435 -14.48 -18.46 18.94
CA VAL A 435 -13.73 -17.53 19.82
C VAL A 435 -14.70 -16.66 20.65
N ALA A 436 -15.99 -16.66 20.32
CA ALA A 436 -17.05 -15.90 20.98
C ALA A 436 -17.89 -16.70 22.02
N ALA A 437 -17.52 -17.92 22.43
CA ALA A 437 -18.41 -18.76 23.25
C ALA A 437 -17.75 -19.67 24.32
N THR A 438 -16.91 -19.13 25.23
CA THR A 438 -16.72 -19.82 26.54
C THR A 438 -16.29 -18.89 27.68
N THR A 439 -17.18 -18.66 28.66
CA THR A 439 -16.95 -18.81 30.13
C THR A 439 -18.18 -18.31 30.92
N THR A 440 -18.92 -19.22 31.56
CA THR A 440 -19.78 -18.89 32.72
C THR A 440 -19.80 -20.04 33.73
N ILE A 441 -19.90 -19.70 35.02
CA ILE A 441 -19.61 -20.55 36.19
C ILE A 441 -20.89 -20.52 37.08
N THR A 442 -21.40 -21.59 37.71
CA THR A 442 -20.76 -22.51 38.67
C THR A 442 -21.50 -23.86 38.80
N ALA A 443 -20.87 -24.83 39.45
CA ALA A 443 -21.43 -26.11 39.92
C ALA A 443 -22.76 -26.04 40.68
N SER A 444 -23.54 -27.14 40.65
CA SER A 444 -24.13 -27.78 41.86
C SER A 444 -24.89 -29.10 41.59
N LYS A 445 -24.74 -30.03 42.54
CA LYS A 445 -25.56 -31.23 42.87
C LYS A 445 -25.47 -32.53 42.05
N GLU A 446 -25.06 -33.55 42.79
CA GLU A 446 -25.29 -34.98 42.58
C GLU A 446 -26.79 -35.33 42.50
N THR A 447 -27.18 -36.35 41.71
CA THR A 447 -27.63 -37.64 42.30
C THR A 447 -27.69 -38.79 41.28
N THR A 448 -27.54 -40.01 41.81
CA THR A 448 -27.51 -41.32 41.17
C THR A 448 -28.86 -41.76 40.58
N THR A 449 -28.89 -42.50 39.44
CA THR A 449 -29.52 -43.85 39.30
C THR A 449 -29.40 -44.43 37.87
N THR A 450 -29.67 -45.73 37.74
CA THR A 450 -29.20 -46.67 36.69
C THR A 450 -30.34 -47.11 35.72
N PRO A 451 -30.19 -48.08 34.77
CA PRO A 451 -30.71 -47.91 33.40
C PRO A 451 -31.90 -48.81 33.04
N THR A 452 -32.39 -48.69 31.79
CA THR A 452 -33.17 -49.72 31.09
C THR A 452 -32.70 -49.96 29.67
N GLU A 453 -32.38 -51.21 29.33
CA GLU A 453 -32.28 -51.70 27.96
C GLU A 453 -33.67 -51.84 27.32
N GLU A 454 -33.79 -51.78 25.99
CA GLU A 454 -34.69 -52.69 25.27
C GLU A 454 -34.21 -53.01 23.84
N LYS A 455 -34.56 -54.20 23.35
CA LYS A 455 -34.02 -54.82 22.12
C LYS A 455 -35.08 -54.90 21.01
N LYS A 456 -34.66 -54.74 19.75
CA LYS A 456 -34.89 -55.67 18.59
C LYS A 456 -34.59 -55.00 17.23
N GLY A 457 -33.97 -55.74 16.31
CA GLY A 457 -33.99 -55.46 14.85
C GLY A 457 -34.90 -56.47 14.13
N PRO A 458 -34.66 -56.85 12.84
CA PRO A 458 -33.72 -56.29 11.85
C PRO A 458 -34.32 -56.19 10.40
N ALA A 459 -33.43 -55.99 9.40
CA ALA A 459 -33.51 -56.34 7.95
C ALA A 459 -33.74 -55.21 6.91
N GLY A 460 -33.04 -55.29 5.76
CA GLY A 460 -33.35 -54.50 4.55
C GLY A 460 -32.19 -54.11 3.62
N ASN A 461 -31.83 -54.99 2.68
CA ASN A 461 -30.89 -54.86 1.54
C ASN A 461 -30.59 -53.48 0.90
N TYR A 462 -29.33 -53.33 0.44
CA TYR A 462 -28.95 -52.57 -0.78
C TYR A 462 -27.88 -53.35 -1.58
N PRO A 463 -27.95 -53.42 -2.94
CA PRO A 463 -26.93 -54.05 -3.77
C PRO A 463 -25.91 -53.04 -4.36
N LEU A 464 -24.69 -53.52 -4.59
CA LEU A 464 -23.63 -52.87 -5.37
C LEU A 464 -23.68 -53.31 -6.84
N ALA A 465 -23.32 -52.42 -7.78
CA ALA A 465 -22.79 -52.81 -9.10
C ALA A 465 -21.89 -51.71 -9.70
N HIS A 466 -20.73 -52.13 -10.23
CA HIS A 466 -19.78 -51.30 -10.97
C HIS A 466 -20.20 -51.10 -12.44
N SER A 467 -19.63 -50.08 -13.11
CA SER A 467 -19.17 -50.25 -14.49
C SER A 467 -17.94 -49.38 -14.79
N LEU A 468 -17.05 -49.91 -15.63
CA LEU A 468 -15.85 -49.27 -16.19
C LEU A 468 -16.12 -48.90 -17.66
N CYS A 469 -15.49 -47.83 -18.16
CA CYS A 469 -15.05 -47.80 -19.57
C CYS A 469 -13.95 -46.75 -19.82
N LEU A 470 -13.27 -46.87 -20.97
CA LEU A 470 -11.93 -46.32 -21.25
C LEU A 470 -11.91 -45.21 -22.32
N ASP A 471 -10.75 -44.54 -22.35
CA ASP A 471 -10.02 -44.01 -23.53
C ASP A 471 -10.42 -42.69 -24.24
N LYS A 472 -9.49 -41.72 -24.04
CA LYS A 472 -8.73 -40.94 -25.06
C LYS A 472 -9.19 -39.54 -25.50
N PRO A 473 -8.22 -38.67 -25.91
CA PRO A 473 -8.39 -37.21 -25.93
C PRO A 473 -8.70 -36.63 -27.32
N SER A 474 -9.32 -35.45 -27.33
CA SER A 474 -9.57 -34.66 -28.54
C SER A 474 -8.41 -33.69 -28.85
N VAL A 475 -7.86 -33.82 -30.05
CA VAL A 475 -6.97 -32.84 -30.69
C VAL A 475 -7.81 -31.69 -31.24
N TRP A 476 -7.33 -30.45 -31.11
CA TRP A 476 -7.75 -29.34 -31.96
C TRP A 476 -6.52 -28.72 -32.65
N GLN A 477 -6.64 -28.53 -33.96
CA GLN A 477 -5.63 -27.98 -34.86
C GLN A 477 -6.17 -26.70 -35.52
N ASN A 478 -5.23 -25.89 -36.03
CA ASN A 478 -5.41 -24.68 -36.86
C ASN A 478 -5.96 -23.46 -36.10
N SER A 479 -5.37 -22.28 -36.24
CA SER A 479 -4.96 -21.67 -37.52
C SER A 479 -3.67 -20.85 -37.47
N ASP A 480 -2.94 -20.85 -38.58
CA ASP A 480 -1.80 -19.96 -38.81
C ASP A 480 -2.22 -18.48 -38.91
N GLN A 481 -1.47 -17.60 -38.25
CA GLN A 481 -1.28 -16.22 -38.69
C GLN A 481 0.20 -15.85 -38.58
N GLU A 482 0.80 -15.58 -39.74
CA GLU A 482 2.12 -14.97 -39.84
C GLU A 482 2.07 -13.57 -39.21
N TYR A 483 2.86 -13.33 -38.17
CA TYR A 483 3.22 -11.97 -37.77
C TYR A 483 4.62 -11.66 -38.30
N THR A 484 4.66 -10.85 -39.34
CA THR A 484 5.89 -10.33 -39.93
C THR A 484 6.64 -9.47 -38.90
N CYS A 485 7.93 -9.76 -38.75
CA CYS A 485 8.81 -9.02 -37.86
C CYS A 485 9.13 -7.65 -38.45
N ASN A 486 8.68 -6.57 -37.81
CA ASN A 486 9.12 -5.21 -38.10
C ASN A 486 9.98 -4.69 -36.97
N ILE A 487 11.29 -4.67 -37.21
CA ILE A 487 12.30 -3.96 -36.42
C ILE A 487 12.15 -2.46 -36.73
N ILE A 488 11.96 -1.61 -35.71
CA ILE A 488 12.30 -0.18 -35.78
C ILE A 488 12.91 0.26 -34.44
N ASP A 489 14.08 0.90 -34.54
CA ASP A 489 14.86 1.45 -33.44
C ASP A 489 14.30 2.78 -32.88
N GLY A 490 14.74 3.11 -31.65
CA GLY A 490 15.44 4.39 -31.44
C GLY A 490 14.65 5.70 -31.35
N VAL A 491 14.48 6.17 -30.12
CA VAL A 491 14.71 7.55 -29.64
C VAL A 491 14.57 8.71 -30.65
N ALA A 492 13.58 9.58 -30.45
CA ALA A 492 13.69 11.00 -30.78
C ALA A 492 12.79 11.88 -29.88
N ALA A 493 13.35 13.00 -29.42
CA ALA A 493 12.61 14.03 -28.68
C ALA A 493 11.70 14.86 -29.61
N VAL A 494 10.63 15.44 -29.07
CA VAL A 494 9.70 16.33 -29.81
C VAL A 494 10.01 17.80 -29.51
N PRO A 495 10.45 18.62 -30.49
CA PRO A 495 10.48 20.07 -30.36
C PRO A 495 9.14 20.68 -30.76
N GLN A 496 8.60 21.58 -29.95
CA GLN A 496 7.39 22.35 -30.28
C GLN A 496 7.66 23.34 -31.43
N ALA A 497 6.83 23.30 -32.47
CA ALA A 497 6.80 24.34 -33.50
C ALA A 497 5.85 25.48 -33.08
N ARG A 498 6.40 26.69 -32.87
CA ARG A 498 5.60 27.92 -32.69
C ARG A 498 5.25 28.53 -34.06
N SER A 499 4.00 28.89 -34.26
CA SER A 499 3.57 29.69 -35.41
C SER A 499 3.63 31.19 -35.10
N ALA A 500 4.23 31.97 -36.01
CA ALA A 500 4.07 33.42 -36.10
C ALA A 500 4.52 33.92 -37.48
N GLN A 501 3.56 34.28 -38.35
CA GLN A 501 3.86 34.97 -39.61
C GLN A 501 4.04 36.48 -39.37
N ARG A 502 4.98 37.10 -40.09
CA ARG A 502 5.08 38.56 -40.27
C ARG A 502 5.04 38.92 -41.76
N PRO A 503 4.42 40.04 -42.16
CA PRO A 503 4.61 40.66 -43.48
C PRO A 503 5.85 41.59 -43.51
N PRO A 504 6.29 42.07 -44.70
CA PRO A 504 7.70 42.45 -44.90
C PRO A 504 8.06 43.96 -44.93
N ALA A 505 9.30 44.20 -44.52
CA ALA A 505 10.34 45.12 -45.07
C ALA A 505 10.04 46.58 -45.49
N ALA A 506 10.84 47.51 -44.94
CA ALA A 506 11.35 48.71 -45.62
C ALA A 506 12.65 49.22 -44.94
N GLY A 507 13.64 49.68 -45.72
CA GLY A 507 14.66 50.67 -45.29
C GLY A 507 16.04 50.17 -44.83
N VAL A 508 17.08 50.47 -45.62
CA VAL A 508 18.54 50.47 -45.35
C VAL A 508 19.05 51.83 -45.86
N PRO A 509 19.88 52.62 -45.11
CA PRO A 509 21.35 52.51 -45.09
C PRO A 509 21.95 52.48 -43.66
N ASP A 510 22.99 51.70 -43.35
CA ASP A 510 24.40 51.76 -43.78
C ASP A 510 25.24 52.83 -43.04
N HIS A 511 26.14 52.35 -42.17
CA HIS A 511 27.47 52.93 -41.92
C HIS A 511 28.38 51.89 -41.23
N GLY A 512 29.67 51.91 -41.58
CA GLY A 512 30.61 50.80 -41.39
C GLY A 512 31.39 50.71 -40.05
N PRO A 513 32.35 49.76 -39.97
CA PRO A 513 32.96 49.31 -38.71
C PRO A 513 34.43 49.74 -38.50
N ALA A 514 34.87 49.75 -37.23
CA ALA A 514 36.27 49.65 -36.74
C ALA A 514 36.31 50.01 -35.23
N GLN A 515 37.27 49.62 -34.38
CA GLN A 515 38.27 48.54 -34.34
C GLN A 515 38.92 48.57 -32.93
N THR A 516 39.21 47.41 -32.33
CA THR A 516 40.29 47.22 -31.31
C THR A 516 40.16 48.01 -29.97
N THR A 517 40.87 47.76 -28.86
CA THR A 517 42.11 47.02 -28.53
C THR A 517 42.02 46.34 -27.14
N SER A 518 42.83 45.28 -26.92
CA SER A 518 43.61 44.82 -25.72
C SER A 518 43.21 45.22 -24.26
N GLU A 519 43.60 44.56 -23.15
CA GLU A 519 44.74 43.69 -22.78
C GLU A 519 44.28 42.60 -21.75
N ALA A 520 44.73 41.34 -21.87
CA ALA A 520 45.80 40.67 -21.09
C ALA A 520 45.43 40.04 -19.71
N THR A 521 45.17 38.72 -19.73
CA THR A 521 45.91 37.61 -19.04
C THR A 521 46.67 37.81 -17.69
N PRO A 522 47.07 36.73 -16.98
CA PRO A 522 46.52 35.36 -16.86
C PRO A 522 46.56 34.82 -15.38
N ARG A 523 46.31 33.50 -15.22
CA ARG A 523 46.89 32.51 -14.26
C ARG A 523 45.80 31.62 -13.65
N HIS A 524 45.98 30.31 -13.44
CA HIS A 524 46.86 29.33 -14.07
C HIS A 524 46.26 27.96 -13.73
N ALA A 525 46.05 27.07 -14.70
CA ALA A 525 45.70 25.68 -14.39
C ALA A 525 46.95 24.89 -13.97
N THR A 526 46.77 23.85 -13.16
CA THR A 526 47.71 22.73 -13.08
C THR A 526 46.88 21.47 -12.82
N ALA A 527 47.16 20.43 -13.60
CA ALA A 527 46.49 19.14 -13.54
C ALA A 527 47.54 18.02 -13.65
N LEU A 528 47.14 16.82 -13.21
CA LEU A 528 47.80 15.53 -13.44
C LEU A 528 49.14 15.30 -12.70
N TYR A 529 49.11 14.36 -11.75
CA TYR A 529 49.52 12.99 -12.05
C TYR A 529 48.44 12.01 -11.55
#